data_AF-A0A2N9DXW5-F1
#
_entry.id   AF-A0A2N9DXW5-F1
#
_cell.length_a   1.000
_cell.length_b   1.000
_cell.length_c   1.000
_cell.angle_alpha   90.00
_cell.angle_beta   90.00
_cell.angle_gamma   90.00
#
_symmetry.space_group_name_H-M   'P 1'
#
loop_
_entity.id
_entity.type
_entity.pdbx_description
1 polymer ?
#
loop_
_entity_poly.entity_id
_entity_poly.type
_entity_poly.pdbx_seq_one_letter_code
_entity_poly.pdbx_strand_id
1 'polypeptide(L)'
;MFGQLLHDKRLALNLTMQQLADHLTANYQIKVSSSMIYRWEKGAAPALKTLFIVATELHIDLNQLATTVADSHRQSAPKKIG
;
A
#
# COMPACT_ATOMS: atom_id res chain seq x y z
N MET A 1 4.84 6.00 1.94
CA MET A 1 5.55 4.81 1.40
C MET A 1 4.59 3.78 0.81
N PHE A 2 3.72 3.11 1.59
CA PHE A 2 2.75 2.14 1.02
C PHE A 2 1.80 2.77 -0.01
N GLY A 3 1.22 3.94 0.30
CA GLY A 3 0.30 4.63 -0.62
C GLY A 3 0.91 4.96 -1.99
N GLN A 4 2.19 5.33 -2.02
CA GLN A 4 2.90 5.58 -3.29
C GLN A 4 3.10 4.27 -4.07
N LEU A 5 3.53 3.20 -3.42
CA LEU A 5 3.69 1.90 -4.06
C LEU A 5 2.37 1.35 -4.61
N LEU A 6 1.28 1.51 -3.86
CA LEU A 6 -0.08 1.19 -4.32
C LEU A 6 -0.43 1.97 -5.59
N HIS A 7 -0.20 3.28 -5.60
CA HIS A 7 -0.44 4.14 -6.75
C HIS A 7 0.36 3.68 -7.98
N ASP A 8 1.66 3.48 -7.82
CA ASP A 8 2.57 3.10 -8.90
C ASP A 8 2.21 1.73 -9.49
N LYS A 9 1.93 0.74 -8.63
CA LYS A 9 1.53 -0.61 -9.07
C LYS A 9 0.18 -0.60 -9.77
N ARG A 10 -0.80 0.14 -9.26
CA ARG A 10 -2.11 0.27 -9.92
C ARG A 10 -1.96 0.87 -11.33
N LEU A 11 -1.17 1.94 -11.46
CA LEU A 11 -0.92 2.57 -12.76
C LEU A 11 -0.13 1.69 -13.71
N ALA A 12 0.85 0.92 -13.21
CA ALA A 12 1.59 -0.03 -14.03
C ALA A 12 0.69 -1.14 -14.63
N LEU A 13 -0.42 -1.45 -13.97
CA LEU A 13 -1.45 -2.38 -14.47
C LEU A 13 -2.56 -1.67 -15.29
N ASN A 14 -2.45 -0.37 -15.55
CA ASN A 14 -3.46 0.45 -16.23
C ASN A 14 -4.85 0.39 -15.58
N LEU A 15 -4.91 0.21 -14.26
CA LEU A 15 -6.18 0.14 -13.53
C LEU A 15 -6.61 1.53 -13.06
N THR A 16 -7.88 1.86 -13.24
CA THR A 16 -8.52 2.95 -12.50
C THR A 16 -8.74 2.55 -11.04
N MET A 17 -8.93 3.53 -10.15
CA MET A 17 -9.26 3.24 -8.74
C MET A 17 -10.55 2.43 -8.61
N GLN A 18 -11.53 2.68 -9.48
CA GLN A 18 -12.79 1.94 -9.50
C GLN A 18 -12.57 0.49 -9.90
N GLN A 19 -11.82 0.24 -10.98
CA GLN A 19 -11.50 -1.12 -11.41
C GLN A 19 -10.73 -1.90 -10.34
N LEU A 20 -9.76 -1.28 -9.67
CA LEU A 20 -9.07 -1.94 -8.56
C LEU A 20 -10.03 -2.26 -7.39
N ALA A 21 -10.90 -1.32 -7.03
CA ALA A 21 -11.88 -1.54 -5.98
C ALA A 21 -12.85 -2.70 -6.31
N ASP A 22 -13.33 -2.73 -7.56
CA ASP A 22 -14.23 -3.78 -8.05
C ASP A 22 -13.51 -5.14 -8.06
N HIS A 23 -12.26 -5.17 -8.52
CA HIS A 23 -11.44 -6.39 -8.54
C HIS A 23 -11.22 -6.98 -7.15
N LEU A 24 -10.82 -6.12 -6.20
CA LEU A 24 -10.62 -6.52 -4.80
C LEU A 24 -11.93 -7.01 -4.16
N THR A 25 -13.04 -6.35 -4.48
CA THR A 25 -14.36 -6.73 -3.96
C THR A 25 -14.81 -8.08 -4.51
N ALA A 26 -14.64 -8.31 -5.81
CA ALA A 26 -15.04 -9.55 -6.47
C ALA A 26 -14.20 -10.75 -6.01
N ASN A 27 -12.87 -10.60 -5.93
CA ASN A 27 -11.97 -11.72 -5.68
C ASN A 27 -11.82 -12.09 -4.20
N TYR A 28 -11.98 -11.12 -3.31
CA TYR A 28 -11.70 -11.31 -1.88
C TYR A 28 -12.90 -11.06 -0.97
N GLN A 29 -14.07 -10.76 -1.54
CA GLN A 29 -15.32 -10.50 -0.81
C GLN A 29 -15.17 -9.42 0.27
N ILE A 30 -14.33 -8.41 0.00
CA ILE A 30 -14.14 -7.24 0.87
C ILE A 30 -14.85 -6.02 0.28
N LYS A 31 -15.51 -5.21 1.12
CA LYS A 31 -16.16 -3.98 0.63
C LYS A 31 -15.10 -2.89 0.45
N VAL A 32 -14.66 -2.68 -0.78
CA VAL A 32 -13.70 -1.62 -1.15
C VAL A 32 -14.34 -0.68 -2.16
N SER A 33 -14.16 0.62 -1.98
CA SER A 33 -14.60 1.64 -2.93
C SER A 33 -13.42 2.41 -3.51
N SER A 34 -13.61 3.05 -4.66
CA SER A 34 -12.62 3.93 -5.29
C SER A 34 -12.13 5.04 -4.33
N SER A 35 -13.02 5.61 -3.52
CA SER A 35 -12.65 6.58 -2.47
C SER A 35 -11.74 5.99 -1.39
N MET A 36 -11.86 4.69 -1.07
CA MET A 36 -10.93 4.02 -0.16
C MET A 36 -9.55 3.89 -0.79
N ILE A 37 -9.48 3.44 -2.05
CA ILE A 37 -8.23 3.38 -2.82
C ILE A 37 -7.54 4.74 -2.84
N TYR A 38 -8.27 5.80 -3.18
CA TYR A 38 -7.75 7.16 -3.19
C TYR A 38 -7.12 7.54 -1.84
N ARG A 39 -7.84 7.32 -0.73
CA ARG A 39 -7.30 7.64 0.60
C ARG A 39 -6.05 6.85 0.92
N TRP A 40 -5.99 5.57 0.53
CA TRP A 40 -4.81 4.74 0.75
C TRP A 40 -3.60 5.22 -0.04
N GLU A 41 -3.80 5.64 -1.29
CA GLU A 41 -2.75 6.27 -2.11
C GLU A 41 -2.25 7.57 -1.48
N LYS A 42 -3.14 8.34 -0.84
CA LYS A 42 -2.79 9.55 -0.08
C LYS A 42 -2.21 9.29 1.31
N GLY A 43 -1.99 8.02 1.68
CA GLY A 43 -1.29 7.64 2.90
C GLY A 43 -2.18 7.23 4.06
N ALA A 44 -3.51 7.16 3.89
CA ALA A 44 -4.36 6.54 4.90
C ALA A 44 -4.05 5.05 5.00
N ALA A 45 -3.91 4.53 6.21
CA ALA A 45 -3.65 3.10 6.41
C ALA A 45 -4.93 2.27 6.17
N PRO A 46 -4.91 1.26 5.29
CA PRO A 46 -5.96 0.25 5.25
C PRO A 46 -5.94 -0.59 6.53
N ALA A 47 -7.06 -1.27 6.82
CA ALA A 47 -7.08 -2.31 7.85
C ALA A 47 -6.07 -3.43 7.48
N LEU A 48 -5.46 -4.06 8.49
CA LEU A 48 -4.38 -5.02 8.28
C LEU A 48 -4.74 -6.15 7.30
N LYS A 49 -5.94 -6.72 7.41
CA LYS A 49 -6.44 -7.74 6.47
C LYS A 49 -6.44 -7.21 5.03
N THR A 50 -6.96 -6.01 4.83
CA THR A 50 -7.03 -5.36 3.52
C THR A 50 -5.65 -5.01 2.98
N LEU A 51 -4.71 -4.60 3.85
CA LEU A 51 -3.31 -4.37 3.47
C LEU A 51 -2.70 -5.61 2.81
N PHE A 52 -2.83 -6.78 3.44
CA PHE A 52 -2.30 -8.04 2.90
C PHE A 52 -2.96 -8.45 1.60
N ILE A 53 -4.28 -8.26 1.48
CA ILE A 53 -5.01 -8.56 0.25
C ILE A 53 -4.50 -7.67 -0.90
N VAL A 54 -4.43 -6.36 -0.70
CA VAL A 54 -3.94 -5.42 -1.71
C VAL A 54 -2.49 -5.70 -2.08
N ALA A 55 -1.65 -6.02 -1.10
CA ALA A 55 -0.26 -6.37 -1.35
C ALA A 55 -0.11 -7.67 -2.15
N THR A 56 -0.96 -8.65 -1.91
CA THR A 56 -0.99 -9.91 -2.66
C THR A 56 -1.40 -9.67 -4.11
N GLU A 57 -2.52 -8.97 -4.32
CA GLU A 57 -3.07 -8.66 -5.64
C GLU A 57 -2.11 -7.85 -6.51
N LEU A 58 -1.44 -6.86 -5.92
CA LEU A 58 -0.52 -5.97 -6.64
C LEU A 58 0.94 -6.42 -6.61
N HIS A 59 1.21 -7.63 -6.09
CA HIS A 59 2.55 -8.18 -5.91
C HIS A 59 3.52 -7.18 -5.23
N ILE A 60 3.07 -6.59 -4.13
CA ILE A 60 3.88 -5.71 -3.28
C ILE A 60 4.57 -6.57 -2.21
N ASP A 61 5.91 -6.57 -2.21
CA ASP A 61 6.69 -7.21 -1.16
C ASP A 61 6.65 -6.36 0.12
N LEU A 62 5.86 -6.81 1.09
CA LEU A 62 5.71 -6.15 2.38
C LEU A 62 6.96 -6.26 3.27
N ASN A 63 7.82 -7.26 3.06
CA ASN A 63 9.08 -7.37 3.78
C ASN A 63 10.06 -6.30 3.28
N GLN A 64 10.18 -6.14 1.96
CA GLN A 64 11.00 -5.08 1.37
C GLN A 64 10.49 -3.68 1.75
N LEU A 65 9.17 -3.51 1.82
CA LEU A 65 8.56 -2.29 2.34
C LEU A 65 8.97 -2.05 3.79
N ALA A 66 8.88 -3.05 4.65
CA ALA A 66 9.23 -2.95 6.07
C ALA A 66 10.71 -2.62 6.28
N THR A 67 11.63 -3.26 5.53
CA THR A 67 13.07 -2.95 5.61
C THR A 67 13.34 -1.51 5.20
N THR A 68 12.71 -1.03 4.13
CA THR A 68 12.90 0.34 3.64
C THR A 68 12.38 1.38 4.64
N VAL A 69 11.26 1.10 5.33
CA VAL A 69 10.76 1.95 6.42
C VAL A 69 11.75 1.94 7.59
N ALA A 70 12.22 0.75 8.02
CA ALA A 70 13.17 0.62 9.11
C ALA A 70 14.49 1.37 8.83
N ASP A 71 15.00 1.29 7.60
CA ASP A 71 16.22 1.98 7.18
C ASP A 71 16.03 3.51 7.14
N SER A 72 14.87 3.97 6.68
CA SER A 72 14.53 5.40 6.71
C SER A 72 14.52 5.96 8.14
N HIS A 73 14.01 5.17 9.10
CA HIS A 73 14.03 5.55 10.52
C HIS A 73 15.45 5.55 11.11
N ARG A 74 16.32 4.61 10.72
CA ARG A 74 17.72 4.56 11.15
C ARG A 74 18.51 5.81 10.76
N GLN A 75 18.29 6.31 9.54
CA GLN A 75 18.99 7.50 9.03
C GLN A 75 18.52 8.81 9.69
N SER A 76 17.29 8.82 10.21
CA SER A 76 16.71 9.98 10.92
C SER A 76 17.03 10.05 12.42
N ALA A 77 17.66 9.02 12.99
CA ALA A 77 18.05 9.02 14.40
C ALA A 77 19.31 9.88 14.61
N PRO A 78 19.32 10.85 15.55
CA PRO A 78 20.52 11.63 15.83
C PRO A 78 21.62 10.68 16.32
N LYS A 79 22.81 10.76 15.69
CA LYS A 79 24.03 10.15 16.25
C LYS A 79 24.20 10.75 17.65
N LYS A 80 23.99 9.96 18.70
CA LYS A 80 24.49 10.30 20.03
C LYS A 80 26.01 10.26 19.93
N ILE A 81 26.61 11.44 19.79
CA ILE A 81 28.05 11.64 19.93
C ILE A 81 28.29 11.59 21.44
N GLY A 82 28.95 10.52 21.89
CA GLY A 82 29.53 10.43 23.22
C GLY A 82 30.91 11.07 23.25
#